data_AF-A0A399WX21-F1
#
_entry.id   AF-A0A399WX21-F1
#
_cell.length_a   1.000
_cell.length_b   1.000
_cell.length_c   1.000
_cell.angle_alpha   90.00
_cell.angle_beta   90.00
_cell.angle_gamma   90.00
#
_symmetry.space_group_name_H-M   'P 1'
#
loop_
_entity.id
_entity.type
_entity.pdbx_description
1 polymer ?
#
loop_
_entity_poly.entity_id
_entity_poly.type
_entity_poly.pdbx_seq_one_letter_code
_entity_poly.pdbx_strand_id
1 'polypeptide(L)'
;MRVRNDESCARSNYLWSSSDSPAALRSRDLQQTANEGGAKIEPAVGLVQAYLRLNGFFTVTEYPVMGIGQHGAYSLTDVDLLAVRFPNAQQWIGGKGHRGFGLENDPILEIEPHCIQMVIGEVKEGKPRLNENAITPRVIETVIRRFGCCEENPRDVAQRVVSHGRANTHVGVQECRIRMVVFAGGDPEPAPATYDVIGLRHIVEYLNDFVHRHSDVFLSSQIKDESFDMMALLVKLGVRI
;
A
#
# COMPACT_ATOMS: atom_id res chain seq x y z
N MET A 1 -3.34 6.89 48.64
CA MET A 1 -3.28 7.82 47.50
C MET A 1 -3.95 7.12 46.32
N ARG A 2 -5.16 7.57 45.93
CA ARG A 2 -6.06 6.86 45.00
C ARG A 2 -5.64 7.12 43.55
N VAL A 3 -5.55 6.05 42.76
CA VAL A 3 -5.39 6.07 41.31
C VAL A 3 -6.75 6.44 40.70
N ARG A 4 -6.82 7.51 39.90
CA ARG A 4 -7.98 7.86 39.08
C ARG A 4 -7.82 7.17 37.72
N ASN A 5 -8.79 6.33 37.38
CA ASN A 5 -9.05 5.88 36.02
C ASN A 5 -9.83 6.99 35.31
N ASP A 6 -9.26 7.59 34.28
CA ASP A 6 -10.02 8.41 33.34
C ASP A 6 -10.44 7.53 32.15
N GLU A 7 -11.62 6.91 32.31
CA GLU A 7 -12.43 6.41 31.20
C GLU A 7 -13.11 7.62 30.54
N SER A 8 -12.58 8.07 29.41
CA SER A 8 -13.22 9.09 28.57
C SER A 8 -13.14 8.69 27.09
N CYS A 9 -13.82 7.59 26.74
CA CYS A 9 -14.33 7.40 25.40
C CYS A 9 -15.82 7.73 25.44
N ALA A 10 -16.14 9.02 25.29
CA ALA A 10 -17.49 9.53 25.39
C ALA A 10 -18.37 9.00 24.24
N ARG A 11 -19.49 8.41 24.64
CA ARG A 11 -20.58 7.86 23.85
C ARG A 11 -21.21 8.95 22.97
N SER A 12 -21.35 8.68 21.66
CA SER A 12 -22.28 9.39 20.79
C SER A 12 -23.48 8.50 20.47
N ASN A 13 -24.65 8.93 20.92
CA ASN A 13 -25.94 8.29 20.71
C ASN A 13 -26.42 8.57 19.28
N TYR A 14 -26.43 7.55 18.42
CA TYR A 14 -27.27 7.56 17.21
C TYR A 14 -28.51 6.69 17.48
N LEU A 15 -29.61 7.38 17.78
CA LEU A 15 -30.97 6.86 17.76
C LEU A 15 -31.34 6.47 16.32
N TRP A 16 -31.44 5.18 16.04
CA TRP A 16 -32.12 4.67 14.84
C TRP A 16 -33.61 4.54 15.16
N SER A 17 -34.44 5.44 14.60
CA SER A 17 -35.89 5.26 14.60
C SER A 17 -36.28 4.31 13.48
N SER A 18 -36.81 3.16 13.85
CA SER A 18 -37.39 2.15 12.98
C SER A 18 -38.81 2.54 12.54
N SER A 19 -38.98 2.95 11.28
CA SER A 19 -40.24 2.81 10.52
C SER A 19 -40.02 3.32 9.09
N ASP A 20 -39.86 2.39 8.14
CA ASP A 20 -40.56 2.39 6.84
C ASP A 20 -39.93 1.35 5.90
N SER A 21 -40.65 0.24 5.71
CA SER A 21 -40.49 -0.63 4.54
C SER A 21 -41.41 -0.15 3.44
N PRO A 22 -40.95 -0.21 2.18
CA PRO A 22 -41.74 -0.94 1.19
C PRO A 22 -40.88 -1.95 0.43
N ALA A 23 -41.35 -3.20 0.49
CA ALA A 23 -40.95 -4.26 -0.41
C ALA A 23 -41.39 -3.96 -1.86
N ALA A 24 -40.69 -4.61 -2.80
CA ALA A 24 -41.07 -4.88 -4.18
C ALA A 24 -40.75 -3.81 -5.26
N LEU A 25 -39.47 -3.75 -5.65
CA LEU A 25 -39.07 -3.46 -7.03
C LEU A 25 -38.15 -4.57 -7.55
N ARG A 26 -38.81 -5.57 -8.13
CA ARG A 26 -38.42 -6.42 -9.28
C ARG A 26 -37.03 -7.09 -9.24
N SER A 27 -37.10 -8.31 -8.71
CA SER A 27 -36.28 -9.50 -8.89
C SER A 27 -35.99 -9.90 -10.36
N ARG A 28 -35.19 -9.13 -11.11
CA ARG A 28 -34.58 -9.61 -12.38
C ARG A 28 -33.12 -9.20 -12.68
N ASP A 29 -32.46 -8.37 -11.86
CA ASP A 29 -31.07 -7.92 -12.13
C ASP A 29 -30.01 -8.46 -11.15
N LEU A 30 -30.29 -9.54 -10.42
CA LEU A 30 -29.37 -10.19 -9.48
C LEU A 30 -28.66 -11.44 -10.05
N GLN A 31 -28.61 -11.60 -11.38
CA GLN A 31 -27.93 -12.70 -12.06
C GLN A 31 -26.99 -12.23 -13.17
N GLN A 32 -25.92 -11.51 -12.79
CA GLN A 32 -24.65 -11.34 -13.54
C GLN A 32 -23.82 -10.33 -12.72
N THR A 33 -22.70 -10.62 -12.07
CA THR A 33 -21.76 -11.73 -12.11
C THR A 33 -21.15 -11.83 -10.71
N ALA A 34 -21.53 -12.86 -9.95
CA ALA A 34 -20.64 -13.43 -8.96
C ALA A 34 -19.50 -14.08 -9.76
N ASN A 35 -18.47 -13.29 -10.08
CA ASN A 35 -17.26 -13.81 -10.66
C ASN A 35 -16.43 -14.35 -9.49
N GLU A 36 -16.67 -15.62 -9.15
CA GLU A 36 -15.70 -16.46 -8.45
C GLU A 36 -14.48 -16.62 -9.37
N GLY A 37 -13.64 -15.60 -9.39
CA GLY A 37 -12.27 -15.65 -9.83
C GLY A 37 -11.50 -14.87 -8.78
N GLY A 38 -10.66 -15.54 -7.99
CA GLY A 38 -9.67 -14.82 -7.21
C GLY A 38 -8.99 -13.84 -8.17
N ALA A 39 -9.07 -12.54 -7.88
CA ALA A 39 -8.48 -11.52 -8.74
C ALA A 39 -7.03 -11.92 -8.97
N LYS A 40 -6.71 -12.31 -10.21
CA LYS A 40 -5.37 -12.74 -10.58
C LYS A 40 -4.52 -11.48 -10.55
N ILE A 41 -3.84 -11.25 -9.43
CA ILE A 41 -2.92 -10.14 -9.27
C ILE A 41 -1.92 -10.19 -10.44
N GLU A 42 -1.76 -9.06 -11.12
CA GLU A 42 -0.75 -8.95 -12.18
C GLU A 42 0.63 -9.29 -11.59
N PRO A 43 1.43 -10.18 -12.21
CA PRO A 43 2.67 -10.67 -11.61
C PRO A 43 3.65 -9.57 -11.17
N ALA A 44 3.74 -8.47 -11.94
CA ALA A 44 4.56 -7.32 -11.57
C ALA A 44 4.05 -6.62 -10.30
N VAL A 45 2.72 -6.49 -10.14
CA VAL A 45 2.10 -5.93 -8.94
C VAL A 45 2.37 -6.82 -7.73
N GLY A 46 2.24 -8.14 -7.88
CA GLY A 46 2.57 -9.11 -6.83
C GLY A 46 4.03 -9.03 -6.38
N LEU A 47 4.96 -8.89 -7.33
CA LEU A 47 6.39 -8.71 -7.05
C LEU A 47 6.66 -7.45 -6.20
N VAL A 48 6.11 -6.30 -6.61
CA VAL A 48 6.28 -5.04 -5.89
C VAL A 48 5.60 -5.11 -4.51
N GLN A 49 4.44 -5.76 -4.43
CA GLN A 49 3.74 -5.98 -3.17
C GLN A 49 4.58 -6.76 -2.17
N ALA A 50 5.20 -7.87 -2.60
CA ALA A 50 6.10 -8.66 -1.77
C ALA A 50 7.31 -7.84 -1.32
N TYR A 51 7.93 -7.11 -2.25
CA TYR A 51 9.04 -6.22 -1.95
C TYR A 51 8.73 -5.19 -0.87
N LEU A 52 7.61 -4.47 -0.98
CA LEU A 52 7.23 -3.47 0.02
C LEU A 52 6.87 -4.12 1.37
N ARG A 53 6.19 -5.27 1.36
CA ARG A 53 5.88 -6.02 2.60
C ARG A 53 7.14 -6.44 3.34
N LEU A 54 8.14 -6.91 2.62
CA LEU A 54 9.44 -7.29 3.21
C LEU A 54 10.13 -6.12 3.90
N ASN A 55 9.94 -4.91 3.35
CA ASN A 55 10.43 -3.65 3.87
C ASN A 55 9.49 -3.01 4.92
N GLY A 56 8.55 -3.79 5.47
CA GLY A 56 7.70 -3.39 6.58
C GLY A 56 6.55 -2.43 6.20
N PHE A 57 6.09 -2.46 4.94
CA PHE A 57 4.88 -1.77 4.51
C PHE A 57 3.67 -2.71 4.53
N PHE A 58 2.52 -2.15 4.89
CA PHE A 58 1.21 -2.72 4.62
C PHE A 58 0.76 -2.27 3.23
N THR A 59 0.25 -3.17 2.41
CA THR A 59 -0.08 -2.90 1.01
C THR A 59 -1.53 -3.18 0.67
N VAL A 60 -2.09 -2.36 -0.21
CA VAL A 60 -3.39 -2.53 -0.86
C VAL A 60 -3.14 -2.44 -2.36
N THR A 61 -3.58 -3.43 -3.13
CA THR A 61 -3.43 -3.48 -4.58
C THR A 61 -4.76 -3.22 -5.27
N GLU A 62 -4.72 -2.71 -6.50
CA GLU A 62 -5.91 -2.48 -7.35
C GLU A 62 -6.99 -1.66 -6.63
N TYR A 63 -6.57 -0.60 -5.93
CA TYR A 63 -7.47 0.17 -5.07
C TYR A 63 -8.41 1.04 -5.91
N PRO A 64 -9.74 0.81 -5.87
CA PRO A 64 -10.66 1.58 -6.70
C PRO A 64 -10.89 2.97 -6.12
N VAL A 65 -10.66 3.98 -6.93
CA VAL A 65 -10.90 5.38 -6.57
C VAL A 65 -12.23 5.82 -7.16
N MET A 66 -13.19 6.12 -6.29
CA MET A 66 -14.56 6.41 -6.68
C MET A 66 -14.82 7.91 -6.79
N GLY A 67 -15.60 8.30 -7.80
CA GLY A 67 -16.18 9.62 -7.97
C GLY A 67 -17.70 9.58 -7.81
N ILE A 68 -18.32 10.77 -7.71
CA ILE A 68 -19.77 10.94 -7.75
C ILE A 68 -20.11 11.66 -9.05
N GLY A 69 -21.05 11.10 -9.82
CA GLY A 69 -21.58 11.67 -11.06
C GLY A 69 -23.11 11.78 -11.03
N GLN A 70 -23.71 12.17 -12.14
CA GLN A 70 -25.17 12.39 -12.24
C GLN A 70 -26.00 11.14 -11.93
N HIS A 71 -25.46 9.95 -12.20
CA HIS A 71 -26.14 8.66 -12.01
C HIS A 71 -25.63 7.87 -10.79
N GLY A 72 -24.95 8.54 -9.85
CA GLY A 72 -24.41 7.91 -8.63
C GLY A 72 -22.88 7.78 -8.64
N ALA A 73 -22.37 6.89 -7.78
CA ALA A 73 -20.94 6.64 -7.66
C ALA A 73 -20.40 5.87 -8.88
N TYR A 74 -19.21 6.22 -9.35
CA TYR A 74 -18.53 5.57 -10.48
C TYR A 74 -17.03 5.47 -10.21
N SER A 75 -16.32 4.49 -10.79
CA SER A 75 -14.86 4.41 -10.68
C SER A 75 -14.19 5.49 -11.54
N LEU A 76 -13.30 6.27 -10.94
CA LEU A 76 -12.46 7.26 -11.61
C LEU A 76 -11.24 6.57 -12.24
N THR A 77 -10.54 5.78 -11.43
CA THR A 77 -9.37 4.99 -11.79
C THR A 77 -9.13 3.98 -10.67
N ASP A 78 -8.42 2.91 -10.98
CA ASP A 78 -7.84 2.05 -9.95
C ASP A 78 -6.39 2.49 -9.75
N VAL A 79 -5.91 2.45 -8.51
CA VAL A 79 -4.50 2.71 -8.16
C VAL A 79 -3.84 1.36 -7.99
N ASP A 80 -2.80 1.08 -8.78
CA ASP A 80 -2.14 -0.23 -8.82
C ASP A 80 -1.70 -0.69 -7.42
N LEU A 81 -1.09 0.21 -6.66
CA LEU A 81 -0.54 -0.10 -5.35
C LEU A 81 -0.58 1.10 -4.41
N LEU A 82 -1.07 0.88 -3.19
CA LEU A 82 -0.93 1.79 -2.06
C LEU A 82 -0.17 1.06 -0.96
N ALA A 83 0.80 1.73 -0.34
CA ALA A 83 1.55 1.16 0.75
C ALA A 83 1.69 2.13 1.91
N VAL A 84 1.53 1.66 3.14
CA VAL A 84 1.70 2.46 4.36
C VAL A 84 2.62 1.75 5.31
N ARG A 85 3.57 2.50 5.87
CA ARG A 85 4.52 2.06 6.86
C ARG A 85 4.38 2.89 8.11
N PHE A 86 4.26 2.23 9.25
CA PHE A 86 4.17 2.88 10.55
C PHE A 86 5.55 3.15 11.15
N PRO A 87 5.66 4.15 12.04
CA PRO A 87 6.91 4.45 12.74
C PRO A 87 7.46 3.21 13.44
N ASN A 88 8.76 3.00 13.28
CA ASN A 88 9.55 1.92 13.86
C ASN A 88 9.06 0.51 13.49
N ALA A 89 8.17 0.36 12.51
CA ALA A 89 7.79 -0.95 12.02
C ALA A 89 9.05 -1.65 11.49
N GLN A 90 9.20 -2.95 11.68
CA GLN A 90 10.31 -3.70 11.14
C GLN A 90 9.87 -5.15 10.98
N GLN A 91 10.39 -5.84 9.98
CA GLN A 91 10.22 -7.27 9.90
C GLN A 91 11.09 -7.91 10.99
N TRP A 92 10.46 -8.34 12.09
CA TRP A 92 11.16 -8.86 13.26
C TRP A 92 11.19 -10.38 13.25
N ILE A 93 12.38 -10.96 13.41
CA ILE A 93 12.54 -12.40 13.62
C ILE A 93 12.67 -12.65 15.12
N GLY A 94 11.66 -13.33 15.67
CA GLY A 94 11.68 -13.78 17.05
C GLY A 94 12.69 -14.92 17.26
N GLY A 95 13.54 -14.78 18.27
CA GLY A 95 14.39 -15.85 18.80
C GLY A 95 13.83 -16.42 20.11
N LYS A 96 14.60 -17.31 20.76
CA LYS A 96 14.24 -17.80 22.10
C LYS A 96 14.29 -16.68 23.14
N GLY A 97 13.23 -16.53 23.93
CA GLY A 97 13.10 -15.48 24.95
C GLY A 97 12.83 -14.10 24.34
N HIS A 98 13.39 -13.03 24.92
CA HIS A 98 13.30 -11.66 24.38
C HIS A 98 14.37 -11.33 23.32
N ARG A 99 15.01 -12.35 22.76
CA ARG A 99 16.03 -12.15 21.71
C ARG A 99 15.37 -12.18 20.34
N GLY A 100 15.92 -11.41 19.41
CA GLY A 100 15.50 -11.34 18.03
C GLY A 100 16.28 -10.26 17.32
N PHE A 101 16.08 -10.14 16.02
CA PHE A 101 16.66 -9.07 15.23
C PHE A 101 15.66 -8.60 14.18
N GLY A 102 15.72 -7.31 13.85
CA GLY A 102 15.02 -6.74 12.72
C GLY A 102 15.79 -7.05 11.44
N LEU A 103 15.06 -7.39 10.38
CA LEU A 103 15.64 -7.48 9.05
C LEU A 103 15.90 -6.08 8.51
N GLU A 104 16.99 -5.95 7.74
CA GLU A 104 17.37 -4.71 7.10
C GLU A 104 16.35 -4.35 6.02
N ASN A 105 16.11 -3.04 5.85
CA ASN A 105 15.31 -2.54 4.74
C ASN A 105 16.22 -2.10 3.59
N ASP A 106 15.65 -2.05 2.39
CA ASP A 106 16.28 -1.52 1.20
C ASP A 106 16.54 -0.01 1.32
N PRO A 107 17.80 0.45 1.22
CA PRO A 107 18.13 1.87 1.29
C PRO A 107 17.43 2.74 0.25
N ILE A 108 17.07 2.20 -0.93
CA ILE A 108 16.42 2.97 -1.99
C ILE A 108 15.04 3.50 -1.58
N LEU A 109 14.40 2.86 -0.59
CA LEU A 109 13.12 3.28 -0.06
C LEU A 109 13.23 4.51 0.84
N GLU A 110 14.44 4.92 1.23
CA GLU A 110 14.70 6.09 2.09
C GLU A 110 13.79 6.08 3.33
N ILE A 111 13.76 4.93 4.03
CA ILE A 111 12.89 4.74 5.17
C ILE A 111 13.32 5.63 6.32
N GLU A 112 12.40 6.47 6.79
CA GLU A 112 12.59 7.30 7.97
C GLU A 112 11.95 6.62 9.19
N PRO A 113 12.75 6.19 10.20
CA PRO A 113 12.28 5.32 11.28
C PRO A 113 11.14 5.90 12.11
N HIS A 114 11.06 7.22 12.22
CA HIS A 114 10.14 7.90 13.13
C HIS A 114 9.00 8.61 12.40
N CYS A 115 8.72 8.28 11.13
CA CYS A 115 7.59 8.84 10.39
C CYS A 115 6.65 7.75 9.85
N ILE A 116 5.38 8.11 9.64
CA ILE A 116 4.49 7.32 8.79
C ILE A 116 4.94 7.57 7.34
N GLN A 117 5.16 6.51 6.57
CA GLN A 117 5.45 6.64 5.13
C GLN A 117 4.32 6.06 4.31
N MET A 118 3.79 6.85 3.40
CA MET A 118 2.79 6.43 2.43
C MET A 118 3.39 6.47 1.02
N VAL A 119 3.29 5.35 0.31
CA VAL A 119 3.64 5.23 -1.10
C VAL A 119 2.36 5.09 -1.90
N ILE A 120 2.22 5.95 -2.90
CA ILE A 120 1.22 5.83 -3.96
C ILE A 120 1.97 5.32 -5.19
N GLY A 121 1.75 4.05 -5.51
CA GLY A 121 2.53 3.28 -6.45
C GLY A 121 1.79 3.02 -7.76
N GLU A 122 2.49 3.24 -8.87
CA GLU A 122 2.10 2.76 -10.20
C GLU A 122 3.06 1.67 -10.62
N VAL A 123 2.57 0.57 -11.19
CA VAL A 123 3.41 -0.54 -11.67
C VAL A 123 3.35 -0.62 -13.19
N LYS A 124 4.52 -0.74 -13.82
CA LYS A 124 4.67 -0.79 -15.28
C LYS A 124 5.73 -1.82 -15.66
N GLU A 125 5.37 -2.82 -16.45
CA GLU A 125 6.36 -3.79 -16.97
C GLU A 125 7.37 -3.13 -17.94
N GLY A 126 6.97 -2.03 -18.59
CA GLY A 126 7.77 -1.28 -19.55
C GLY A 126 8.40 -0.01 -19.00
N LYS A 127 8.36 1.06 -19.79
CA LYS A 127 8.97 2.36 -19.46
C LYS A 127 8.32 3.01 -18.23
N PRO A 128 9.09 3.78 -17.42
CA PRO A 128 8.61 4.45 -16.20
C PRO A 128 7.79 5.72 -16.49
N ARG A 129 6.66 5.57 -17.19
CA ARG A 129 5.78 6.70 -17.50
C ARG A 129 4.47 6.58 -16.73
N LEU A 130 4.17 7.61 -15.96
CA LEU A 130 2.84 7.77 -15.36
C LEU A 130 1.81 8.02 -16.44
N ASN A 131 0.65 7.39 -16.26
CA ASN A 131 -0.55 7.83 -16.97
C ASN A 131 -1.02 9.15 -16.35
N GLU A 132 -1.03 10.23 -17.13
CA GLU A 132 -1.44 11.57 -16.67
C GLU A 132 -2.86 11.58 -16.07
N ASN A 133 -3.71 10.62 -16.45
CA ASN A 133 -5.07 10.49 -15.93
C ASN A 133 -5.15 9.69 -14.62
N ALA A 134 -4.15 8.86 -14.30
CA ALA A 134 -4.16 8.02 -13.10
C ALA A 134 -3.82 8.83 -11.83
N ILE A 135 -3.14 9.97 -11.98
CA ILE A 135 -2.55 10.71 -10.86
C ILE A 135 -3.00 12.18 -10.92
N THR A 136 -4.31 12.36 -10.93
CA THR A 136 -4.91 13.70 -10.79
C THR A 136 -4.99 14.10 -9.31
N PRO A 137 -5.00 15.41 -8.98
CA PRO A 137 -5.18 15.86 -7.59
C PRO A 137 -6.43 15.27 -6.92
N ARG A 138 -7.50 15.01 -7.68
CA ARG A 138 -8.74 14.40 -7.17
C ARG A 138 -8.54 12.95 -6.74
N VAL A 139 -7.75 12.19 -7.49
CA VAL A 139 -7.44 10.78 -7.16
C VAL A 139 -6.61 10.73 -5.88
N ILE A 140 -5.54 11.54 -5.84
CA ILE A 140 -4.66 11.61 -4.67
C ILE A 140 -5.39 12.14 -3.43
N GLU A 141 -6.26 13.15 -3.57
CA GLU A 141 -7.10 13.65 -2.48
C GLU A 141 -7.97 12.52 -1.90
N THR A 142 -8.57 11.69 -2.75
CA THR A 142 -9.43 10.57 -2.32
C THR A 142 -8.64 9.52 -1.55
N VAL A 143 -7.44 9.19 -2.04
CA VAL A 143 -6.51 8.28 -1.37
C VAL A 143 -6.09 8.82 0.00
N ILE A 144 -5.66 10.08 0.08
CA ILE A 144 -5.25 10.71 1.35
C ILE A 144 -6.40 10.70 2.36
N ARG A 145 -7.62 11.06 1.93
CA ARG A 145 -8.81 11.03 2.79
C ARG A 145 -9.13 9.63 3.29
N ARG A 146 -8.97 8.61 2.45
CA ARG A 146 -9.28 7.21 2.81
C ARG A 146 -8.34 6.70 3.91
N PHE A 147 -7.05 6.95 3.75
CA PHE A 147 -6.02 6.46 4.67
C PHE A 147 -5.87 7.35 5.91
N GLY A 148 -6.37 8.59 5.87
CA GLY A 148 -6.28 9.51 6.99
C GLY A 148 -4.86 9.99 7.24
N CYS A 149 -4.05 10.09 6.18
CA CYS A 149 -2.62 10.40 6.27
C CYS A 149 -2.32 11.90 6.41
N CYS A 150 -3.30 12.77 6.67
CA CYS A 150 -3.08 14.18 6.96
C CYS A 150 -4.20 14.80 7.82
N GLU A 151 -3.84 15.74 8.70
CA GLU A 151 -4.79 16.65 9.36
C GLU A 151 -5.00 17.97 8.60
N GLU A 152 -4.05 18.32 7.74
CA GLU A 152 -4.18 19.43 6.80
C GLU A 152 -5.32 19.19 5.81
N ASN A 153 -5.70 20.24 5.07
CA ASN A 153 -6.64 20.11 3.96
C ASN A 153 -6.11 19.09 2.92
N PRO A 154 -6.79 17.93 2.72
CA PRO A 154 -6.28 16.86 1.86
C PRO A 154 -6.08 17.28 0.40
N ARG A 155 -6.86 18.28 -0.07
CA ARG A 155 -6.72 18.82 -1.42
C ARG A 155 -5.38 19.51 -1.62
N ASP A 156 -4.93 20.28 -0.63
CA ASP A 156 -3.69 21.06 -0.73
C ASP A 156 -2.48 20.12 -0.65
N VAL A 157 -2.57 19.09 0.21
CA VAL A 157 -1.57 18.01 0.27
C VAL A 157 -1.50 17.28 -1.09
N ALA A 158 -2.65 16.91 -1.65
CA ALA A 158 -2.72 16.23 -2.95
C ALA A 158 -2.10 17.06 -4.09
N GLN A 159 -2.32 18.37 -4.11
CA GLN A 159 -1.66 19.26 -5.07
C GLN A 159 -0.14 19.25 -4.91
N ARG A 160 0.37 19.32 -3.67
CA ARG A 160 1.81 19.23 -3.42
C ARG A 160 2.39 17.90 -3.89
N VAL A 161 1.70 16.79 -3.63
CA VAL A 161 2.10 15.45 -4.08
C VAL A 161 2.17 15.39 -5.60
N VAL A 162 1.14 15.83 -6.31
CA VAL A 162 1.13 15.82 -7.79
C VAL A 162 2.21 16.73 -8.38
N SER A 163 2.45 17.91 -7.78
CA SER A 163 3.43 18.87 -8.30
C SER A 163 4.88 18.51 -8.02
N HIS A 164 5.18 17.78 -6.93
CA HIS A 164 6.56 17.53 -6.49
C HIS A 164 6.90 16.05 -6.31
N GLY A 165 5.95 15.15 -6.60
CA GLY A 165 6.07 13.72 -6.30
C GLY A 165 6.00 13.37 -4.84
N ARG A 166 5.92 14.35 -3.93
CA ARG A 166 5.98 14.14 -2.50
C ARG A 166 5.31 15.26 -1.71
N ALA A 167 4.87 14.94 -0.51
CA ALA A 167 4.47 15.92 0.49
C ALA A 167 4.77 15.40 1.89
N ASN A 168 5.18 16.30 2.77
CA ASN A 168 5.20 16.06 4.21
C ASN A 168 3.93 16.66 4.83
N THR A 169 3.41 15.98 5.84
CA THR A 169 2.22 16.32 6.62
C THR A 169 2.28 15.63 7.98
N HIS A 170 1.19 15.62 8.76
CA HIS A 170 1.13 15.05 10.10
C HIS A 170 -0.20 14.34 10.36
N VAL A 171 -0.15 13.34 11.25
CA VAL A 171 -1.30 12.66 11.87
C VAL A 171 -1.10 12.71 13.38
N GLY A 172 -1.81 13.60 14.07
CA GLY A 172 -1.50 13.98 15.44
C GLY A 172 -0.06 14.48 15.58
N VAL A 173 0.68 13.94 16.54
CA VAL A 173 2.10 14.28 16.76
C VAL A 173 3.05 13.60 15.77
N GLN A 174 2.53 12.75 14.90
CA GLN A 174 3.32 11.88 14.05
C GLN A 174 3.51 12.50 12.67
N GLU A 175 4.76 12.72 12.26
CA GLU A 175 5.06 13.11 10.87
C GLU A 175 4.60 12.02 9.90
N CYS A 176 4.03 12.43 8.77
CA CYS A 176 3.65 11.57 7.67
C CYS A 176 4.23 12.09 6.35
N ARG A 177 4.95 11.22 5.63
CA ARG A 177 5.49 11.51 4.31
C ARG A 177 4.76 10.70 3.26
N ILE A 178 4.24 11.38 2.25
CA ILE A 178 3.54 10.80 1.11
C ILE A 178 4.45 10.94 -0.11
N ARG A 179 4.66 9.85 -0.86
CA ARG A 179 5.49 9.82 -2.09
C ARG A 179 4.76 9.11 -3.22
N MET A 180 4.96 9.60 -4.44
CA MET A 180 4.58 8.92 -5.67
C MET A 180 5.78 8.14 -6.20
N VAL A 181 5.57 6.85 -6.44
CA VAL A 181 6.64 5.95 -6.90
C VAL A 181 6.14 5.16 -8.11
N VAL A 182 6.96 5.10 -9.15
CA VAL A 182 6.73 4.26 -10.32
C VAL A 182 7.68 3.07 -10.27
N PHE A 183 7.11 1.88 -10.27
CA PHE A 183 7.85 0.63 -10.34
C PHE A 183 7.90 0.17 -11.79
N ALA A 184 9.09 0.17 -12.41
CA ALA A 184 9.21 0.03 -13.85
C ALA A 184 10.26 -1.00 -14.29
N GLY A 185 9.98 -1.78 -15.35
CA GLY A 185 10.92 -2.76 -15.90
C GLY A 185 11.96 -2.18 -16.88
N GLY A 186 11.68 -1.02 -17.48
CA GLY A 186 12.57 -0.37 -18.45
C GLY A 186 13.85 0.22 -17.84
N ASP A 187 14.82 0.57 -18.70
CA ASP A 187 16.04 1.25 -18.28
C ASP A 187 15.71 2.55 -17.52
N PRO A 188 16.51 2.90 -16.50
CA PRO A 188 16.31 4.13 -15.73
C PRO A 188 16.47 5.36 -16.64
N GLU A 189 15.35 5.88 -17.12
CA GLU A 189 15.27 7.28 -17.57
C GLU A 189 15.40 8.17 -16.33
N PRO A 190 15.97 9.38 -16.42
CA PRO A 190 16.00 10.32 -15.30
C PRO A 190 14.59 10.48 -14.73
N ALA A 191 14.43 10.14 -13.46
CA ALA A 191 13.14 10.25 -12.79
C ALA A 191 12.65 11.70 -12.90
N PRO A 192 11.42 11.94 -13.38
CA PRO A 192 10.86 13.27 -13.37
C PRO A 192 10.84 13.83 -11.94
N ALA A 193 10.94 15.15 -11.78
CA ALA A 193 10.85 15.78 -10.46
C ALA A 193 9.51 15.52 -9.74
N THR A 194 8.54 14.92 -10.43
CA THR A 194 7.17 14.67 -9.99
C THR A 194 6.96 13.24 -9.48
N TYR A 195 7.92 12.31 -9.52
CA TYR A 195 7.81 10.98 -8.90
C TYR A 195 9.16 10.27 -8.83
N ASP A 196 9.30 9.35 -7.88
CA ASP A 196 10.48 8.49 -7.80
C ASP A 196 10.30 7.26 -8.70
N VAL A 197 11.41 6.69 -9.19
CA VAL A 197 11.38 5.46 -10.01
C VAL A 197 12.20 4.38 -9.32
N ILE A 198 11.61 3.21 -9.13
CA ILE A 198 12.29 2.00 -8.65
C ILE A 198 12.20 0.93 -9.72
N GLY A 199 13.35 0.41 -10.16
CA GLY A 199 13.40 -0.61 -11.20
C GLY A 199 12.89 -1.96 -10.72
N LEU A 200 12.09 -2.66 -11.53
CA LEU A 200 11.69 -4.06 -11.24
C LEU A 200 12.91 -4.98 -11.19
N ARG A 201 13.96 -4.70 -11.97
CA ARG A 201 15.26 -5.39 -11.87
C ARG A 201 15.86 -5.29 -10.47
N HIS A 202 15.95 -4.08 -9.93
CA HIS A 202 16.43 -3.83 -8.57
C HIS A 202 15.61 -4.60 -7.54
N ILE A 203 14.28 -4.62 -7.70
CA ILE A 203 13.39 -5.38 -6.80
C ILE A 203 13.70 -6.88 -6.85
N VAL A 204 13.86 -7.46 -8.04
CA VAL A 204 14.19 -8.88 -8.18
C VAL A 204 15.55 -9.18 -7.54
N GLU A 205 16.56 -8.35 -7.81
CA GLU A 205 17.91 -8.48 -7.24
C GLU A 205 17.87 -8.41 -5.71
N TYR A 206 17.19 -7.40 -5.15
CA TYR A 206 17.02 -7.25 -3.71
C TYR A 206 16.33 -8.46 -3.07
N LEU A 207 15.21 -8.92 -3.65
CA LEU A 207 14.47 -10.06 -3.12
C LEU A 207 15.31 -11.35 -3.20
N ASN A 208 16.02 -11.57 -4.30
CA ASN A 208 16.90 -12.73 -4.47
C ASN A 208 18.03 -12.73 -3.42
N ASP A 209 18.72 -11.60 -3.27
CA ASP A 209 19.77 -11.42 -2.27
C ASP A 209 19.23 -11.57 -0.84
N PHE A 210 18.03 -11.06 -0.58
CA PHE A 210 17.40 -11.16 0.73
C PHE A 210 17.08 -12.61 1.10
N VAL A 211 16.42 -13.36 0.21
CA VAL A 211 16.07 -14.76 0.48
C VAL A 211 17.33 -15.61 0.61
N HIS A 212 18.39 -15.33 -0.16
CA HIS A 212 19.68 -16.01 0.02
C HIS A 212 20.35 -15.69 1.36
N ARG A 213 20.39 -14.42 1.77
CA ARG A 213 20.97 -14.00 3.07
C ARG A 213 20.20 -14.55 4.28
N HIS A 214 18.89 -14.75 4.14
CA HIS A 214 17.98 -15.17 5.23
C HIS A 214 17.27 -16.50 4.94
N SER A 215 17.95 -17.41 4.22
CA SER A 215 17.36 -18.67 3.75
C SER A 215 16.87 -19.58 4.88
N ASP A 216 17.54 -19.57 6.03
CA ASP A 216 17.16 -20.29 7.25
C ASP A 216 15.81 -19.83 7.83
N VAL A 217 15.54 -18.52 7.74
CA VAL A 217 14.28 -17.89 8.18
C VAL A 217 13.15 -18.23 7.21
N PHE A 218 13.39 -18.11 5.90
CA PHE A 218 12.36 -18.34 4.90
C PHE A 218 11.93 -19.80 4.81
N LEU A 219 12.88 -20.73 4.87
CA LEU A 219 12.60 -22.17 4.81
C LEU A 219 11.79 -22.68 6.02
N SER A 220 11.80 -21.94 7.13
CA SER A 220 11.08 -22.28 8.36
C SER A 220 9.75 -21.55 8.54
N SER A 221 9.43 -20.58 7.67
CA SER A 221 8.21 -19.76 7.76
C SER A 221 7.14 -20.18 6.74
N GLN A 222 5.87 -20.21 7.15
CA GLN A 222 4.72 -20.22 6.23
C GLN A 222 4.24 -18.79 6.02
N ILE A 223 4.97 -18.01 5.21
CA ILE A 223 4.50 -16.68 4.79
C ILE A 223 3.44 -16.93 3.72
N LYS A 224 2.17 -16.74 4.07
CA LYS A 224 1.04 -16.87 3.14
C LYS A 224 0.97 -15.65 2.22
N ASP A 225 1.81 -15.62 1.21
CA ASP A 225 1.78 -14.67 0.11
C ASP A 225 2.32 -15.37 -1.13
N GLU A 226 1.50 -15.42 -2.17
CA GLU A 226 1.75 -16.25 -3.36
C GLU A 226 3.06 -15.88 -4.07
N SER A 227 3.46 -14.60 -3.99
CA SER A 227 4.73 -14.12 -4.57
C SER A 227 5.92 -14.55 -3.70
N PHE A 228 5.78 -14.50 -2.38
CA PHE A 228 6.79 -15.05 -1.47
C PHE A 228 6.92 -16.56 -1.56
N ASP A 229 5.81 -17.29 -1.73
CA ASP A 229 5.81 -18.74 -1.90
C ASP A 229 6.55 -19.15 -3.18
N MET A 230 6.34 -18.42 -4.29
CA MET A 230 7.09 -18.63 -5.53
C MET A 230 8.59 -18.34 -5.34
N MET A 231 8.96 -17.25 -4.68
CA MET A 231 10.36 -16.92 -4.43
C MET A 231 11.04 -17.94 -3.51
N ALA A 232 10.36 -18.38 -2.45
CA ALA A 232 10.84 -19.43 -1.56
C ALA A 232 11.00 -20.78 -2.30
N LEU A 233 10.10 -21.07 -3.26
CA LEU A 233 10.21 -22.25 -4.12
C LEU A 233 11.44 -22.17 -5.03
N LEU A 234 11.67 -21.04 -5.70
CA LEU A 234 12.83 -20.84 -6.56
C LEU A 234 14.15 -21.06 -5.80
N VAL A 235 14.24 -20.59 -4.56
CA VAL A 235 15.40 -20.84 -3.68
C VAL A 235 15.51 -22.29 -3.26
N LYS A 236 14.41 -22.97 -2.91
CA LYS A 236 14.42 -24.42 -2.63
C LYS A 236 14.93 -25.24 -3.82
N LEU A 237 14.67 -24.77 -5.04
CA LEU A 237 15.10 -25.40 -6.29
C LEU A 237 16.54 -24.99 -6.70
N GLY A 238 17.20 -24.09 -5.96
CA GLY A 238 18.57 -23.65 -6.25
C GLY A 238 18.70 -22.74 -7.47
N VAL A 239 17.60 -22.12 -7.91
CA VAL A 239 17.59 -21.21 -9.06
C VAL A 239 18.08 -19.83 -8.63
N ARG A 240 19.10 -19.29 -9.32
CA ARG A 240 19.48 -17.88 -9.26
C ARG A 240 18.97 -17.20 -10.51
N ILE A 241 18.24 -16.10 -10.34
CA ILE A 241 17.73 -15.26 -11.42
C ILE A 241 18.65 -14.05 -11.58
#